data_AF-A0A2E2RTA9-F1
#
_entry.id   AF-A0A2E2RTA9-F1
#
_cell.length_a   1.000
_cell.length_b   1.000
_cell.length_c   1.000
_cell.angle_alpha   90.00
_cell.angle_beta   90.00
_cell.angle_gamma   90.00
#
_symmetry.space_group_name_H-M   'P 1'
#
loop_
_entity.id
_entity.type
_entity.pdbx_description
1 polymer ?
#
loop_
_entity_poly.entity_id
_entity_poly.type
_entity_poly.pdbx_seq_one_letter_code
_entity_poly.pdbx_strand_id
1 'polypeptide(L)'
;MTISRETVVGAYRLILGREPESEDVILQYMKLGSVEQLREEFLQSEEFLAKAAGRLFDAPQFKSRYKQALTGTLQGSALNDPDYPYVGIEEVPGTDDFFELFNTVFAPRLMGTKNREPGFRRMFEALRDLGLQRPLILESGCLRVPGNWAGDGQSTFLLDAYARLEGADFFSVDNNPESVDSARRACSDRTQLILNDSVAAFITIASICQGRRVDLLYLDSFDLDPDDPAPSAAHHAREFEAIRSLVKSGTIICVDDFRVGDMVGGKGALIEARMREMNARVLHDGYQKVWQVR
;
A
#
# COMPACT_ATOMS: atom_id res chain seq x y z
N MET A 1 32.48 33.79 13.47
CA MET A 1 33.85 33.19 13.49
C MET A 1 34.02 32.46 12.19
N THR A 2 35.14 32.67 11.48
CA THR A 2 35.44 31.93 10.24
C THR A 2 35.67 30.46 10.55
N ILE A 3 35.01 29.57 9.81
CA ILE A 3 35.10 28.13 10.00
C ILE A 3 36.48 27.65 9.53
N SER A 4 37.21 26.94 10.40
CA SER A 4 38.51 26.38 10.03
C SER A 4 38.34 25.07 9.25
N ARG A 5 39.34 24.73 8.45
CA ARG A 5 39.44 23.43 7.76
C ARG A 5 39.24 22.25 8.73
N GLU A 6 39.84 22.34 9.92
CA GLU A 6 39.74 21.33 10.97
C GLU A 6 38.30 21.18 11.47
N THR A 7 37.54 22.28 11.56
CA THR A 7 36.12 22.23 11.91
C THR A 7 35.29 21.50 10.85
N VAL A 8 35.54 21.75 9.57
CA VAL A 8 34.82 21.07 8.48
C VAL A 8 35.15 19.58 8.44
N VAL A 9 36.44 19.23 8.51
CA VAL A 9 36.88 17.82 8.54
C VAL A 9 36.32 17.11 9.78
N GLY A 10 36.32 17.77 10.93
CA GLY A 10 35.72 17.27 12.15
C GLY A 10 34.22 16.99 12.00
N ALA A 11 33.48 17.87 11.33
CA ALA A 11 32.06 17.69 11.05
C ALA A 11 31.80 16.47 10.16
N TYR A 12 32.55 16.30 9.07
CA TYR A 12 32.46 15.11 8.19
C TYR A 12 32.68 13.81 8.95
N ARG A 13 33.73 13.75 9.78
CA ARG A 13 34.05 12.56 10.56
C ARG A 13 33.00 12.26 11.63
N LEU A 14 32.56 13.29 12.35
CA LEU A 14 31.66 13.11 13.48
C LEU A 14 30.22 12.82 13.03
N ILE A 15 29.74 13.55 12.03
CA ILE A 15 28.33 13.52 11.59
C ILE A 15 28.11 12.46 10.52
N LEU A 16 29.01 12.37 9.54
CA LEU A 16 28.89 11.46 8.40
C LEU A 16 29.79 10.23 8.53
N GLY A 17 30.73 10.18 9.47
CA GLY A 17 31.57 8.99 9.69
C GLY A 17 32.60 8.72 8.59
N ARG A 18 32.96 9.75 7.79
CA ARG A 18 33.94 9.65 6.69
C ARG A 18 34.74 10.94 6.53
N GLU A 19 35.75 10.92 5.66
CA GLU A 19 36.46 12.12 5.23
C GLU A 19 35.68 12.91 4.17
N PRO A 20 35.93 14.23 4.02
CA PRO A 20 35.48 15.01 2.87
C PRO A 20 36.06 14.45 1.56
N GLU A 21 35.31 14.56 0.48
CA GLU A 21 35.63 13.99 -0.84
C GLU A 21 36.80 14.71 -1.52
N SER A 22 36.97 16.00 -1.23
CA SER A 22 38.03 16.82 -1.79
C SER A 22 38.29 18.08 -0.97
N GLU A 23 39.43 18.74 -1.23
CA GLU A 23 39.73 20.07 -0.65
C GLU A 23 38.75 21.15 -1.13
N ASP A 24 38.21 21.04 -2.34
CA ASP A 24 37.23 22.01 -2.86
C ASP A 24 35.94 22.01 -2.03
N VAL A 25 35.51 20.82 -1.59
CA VAL A 25 34.37 20.66 -0.68
C VAL A 25 34.66 21.34 0.66
N ILE A 26 35.86 21.16 1.20
CA ILE A 26 36.28 21.83 2.44
C ILE A 26 36.21 23.34 2.29
N LEU A 27 36.78 23.87 1.21
CA LEU A 27 36.80 25.30 0.91
C LEU A 27 35.39 25.87 0.70
N GLN A 28 34.46 25.09 0.15
CA GLN A 28 33.06 25.48 0.01
C GLN A 28 32.39 25.66 1.39
N TYR A 29 32.55 24.69 2.29
CA TYR A 29 31.96 24.75 3.63
C TYR A 29 32.64 25.77 4.54
N MET A 30 33.93 26.08 4.32
CA MET A 30 34.63 27.17 5.01
C MET A 30 34.09 28.56 4.66
N LYS A 31 33.35 28.71 3.55
CA LYS A 31 32.69 29.97 3.17
C LYS A 31 31.43 30.25 3.99
N LEU A 32 30.92 29.29 4.75
CA LEU A 32 29.78 29.51 5.63
C LEU A 32 30.17 30.46 6.78
N GLY A 33 29.22 31.29 7.21
CA GLY A 33 29.46 32.40 8.12
C GLY A 33 29.63 31.99 9.59
N SER A 34 29.19 30.78 9.95
CA SER A 34 29.31 30.26 11.31
C SER A 34 29.24 28.73 11.39
N VAL A 35 29.70 28.18 12.52
CA VAL A 35 29.65 26.73 12.80
C VAL A 35 28.21 26.24 12.89
N GLU A 36 27.27 27.10 13.31
CA GLU A 36 25.83 26.79 13.34
C GLU A 36 25.28 26.57 11.93
N GLN A 37 25.65 27.42 10.97
CA GLN A 37 25.27 27.25 9.56
C GLN A 37 25.87 25.97 8.98
N LEU A 38 27.14 25.67 9.28
CA LEU A 38 27.77 24.41 8.89
C LEU A 38 27.01 23.19 9.44
N ARG A 39 26.61 23.26 10.71
CA ARG A 39 25.83 22.19 11.35
C ARG A 39 24.46 22.02 10.66
N GLU A 40 23.76 23.11 10.37
CA GLU A 40 22.45 23.08 9.71
C GLU A 40 22.53 22.45 8.32
N GLU A 41 23.51 22.87 7.50
CA GLU A 41 23.75 22.29 6.17
C GLU A 41 24.00 20.77 6.23
N PHE A 42 24.81 20.31 7.20
CA PHE A 42 25.06 18.87 7.35
C PHE A 42 23.83 18.11 7.82
N LEU A 43 23.06 18.65 8.76
CA LEU A 43 21.85 17.99 9.29
C LEU A 43 20.71 17.95 8.28
N GLN A 44 20.70 18.86 7.30
CA GLN A 44 19.73 18.89 6.21
C GLN A 44 20.21 18.15 4.96
N SER A 45 21.49 17.78 4.89
CA SER A 45 22.04 17.03 3.76
C SER A 45 21.32 15.68 3.59
N GLU A 46 21.04 15.32 2.34
CA GLU A 46 20.41 14.03 2.01
C GLU A 46 21.22 12.84 2.54
N GLU A 47 22.56 12.95 2.55
CA GLU A 47 23.42 11.90 3.09
C GLU A 47 23.24 11.73 4.60
N PHE A 48 23.20 12.83 5.36
CA PHE A 48 22.94 12.73 6.79
C PHE A 48 21.54 12.16 7.02
N LEU A 49 20.51 12.62 6.31
CA LEU A 49 19.15 12.10 6.44
C LEU A 49 19.08 10.61 6.11
N ALA A 50 19.80 10.13 5.09
CA ALA A 50 19.87 8.71 4.74
C ALA A 50 20.59 7.87 5.81
N LYS A 51 21.71 8.35 6.35
CA LYS A 51 22.44 7.68 7.46
C LYS A 51 21.69 7.73 8.78
N ALA A 52 21.05 8.86 9.05
CA ALA A 52 20.25 9.12 10.23
C ALA A 52 19.00 8.24 10.19
N ALA A 53 18.28 8.16 9.07
CA ALA A 53 17.14 7.27 8.88
C ALA A 53 17.49 5.83 9.26
N GLY A 54 18.58 5.28 8.73
CA GLY A 54 18.98 3.89 9.03
C GLY A 54 19.27 3.60 10.51
N ARG A 55 19.66 4.59 11.32
CA ARG A 55 19.96 4.39 12.76
C ARG A 55 18.87 4.91 13.70
N LEU A 56 18.13 5.95 13.30
CA LEU A 56 17.02 6.53 14.07
C LEU A 56 15.75 5.68 13.94
N PHE A 57 15.45 5.11 12.76
CA PHE A 57 14.29 4.24 12.61
C PHE A 57 14.39 2.96 13.46
N ASP A 58 15.58 2.49 13.80
CA ASP A 58 15.76 1.30 14.66
C ASP A 58 15.84 1.64 16.15
N ALA A 59 16.00 2.92 16.52
CA ALA A 59 16.07 3.33 17.92
C ALA A 59 14.67 3.28 18.56
N PRO A 60 14.44 2.46 19.60
CA PRO A 60 13.12 2.33 20.24
C PRO A 60 12.59 3.66 20.80
N GLN A 61 13.51 4.52 21.26
CA GLN A 61 13.20 5.84 21.79
C GLN A 61 12.78 6.83 20.70
N PHE A 62 13.31 6.70 19.48
CA PHE A 62 12.89 7.52 18.35
C PHE A 62 11.52 7.08 17.83
N LYS A 63 11.25 5.78 17.68
CA LYS A 63 9.88 5.31 17.35
C LYS A 63 8.85 5.82 18.36
N SER A 64 9.19 5.77 19.65
CA SER A 64 8.32 6.29 20.73
C SER A 64 8.13 7.81 20.64
N ARG A 65 9.21 8.58 20.44
CA ARG A 65 9.14 10.06 20.37
C ARG A 65 8.60 10.59 19.05
N TYR A 66 8.85 9.94 17.92
CA TYR A 66 8.24 10.23 16.61
C TYR A 66 6.73 9.97 16.67
N LYS A 67 6.33 8.83 17.26
CA LYS A 67 4.92 8.55 17.55
C LYS A 67 4.33 9.59 18.50
N GLN A 68 5.04 9.98 19.57
CA GLN A 68 4.60 11.05 20.49
C GLN A 68 4.57 12.46 19.88
N ALA A 69 5.45 12.77 18.92
CA ALA A 69 5.48 14.05 18.22
C ALA A 69 4.36 14.14 17.17
N LEU A 70 4.04 13.03 16.51
CA LEU A 70 2.86 12.90 15.63
C LEU A 70 1.54 12.89 16.42
N THR A 71 1.51 12.24 17.60
CA THR A 71 0.31 12.23 18.46
C THR A 71 0.22 13.44 19.41
N GLY A 72 1.29 14.22 19.56
CA GLY A 72 1.35 15.38 20.46
C GLY A 72 0.49 16.55 19.98
N THR A 73 0.23 16.61 18.66
CA THR A 73 -0.73 17.52 18.02
C THR A 73 -2.15 16.96 17.96
N LEU A 74 -2.37 15.71 18.40
CA LEU A 74 -3.66 15.02 18.33
C LEU A 74 -4.04 14.50 19.72
N GLN A 75 -4.26 15.42 20.66
CA GLN A 75 -5.06 15.12 21.85
C GLN A 75 -6.53 15.31 21.51
N GLY A 76 -7.20 14.20 21.19
CA GLY A 76 -8.64 14.11 21.02
C GLY A 76 -9.00 12.87 20.21
N SER A 77 -9.63 11.89 20.84
CA SER A 77 -10.04 10.63 20.20
C SER A 77 -11.08 10.86 19.09
N ALA A 78 -10.72 10.51 17.86
CA ALA A 78 -11.60 9.98 16.83
C ALA A 78 -10.71 9.15 15.87
N LEU A 79 -11.21 8.03 15.36
CA LEU A 79 -10.62 7.40 14.18
C LEU A 79 -10.58 8.47 13.08
N ASN A 80 -9.53 8.56 12.26
CA ASN A 80 -9.65 9.34 11.03
C ASN A 80 -10.79 8.70 10.21
N ASP A 81 -11.84 9.47 9.97
CA ASP A 81 -12.93 9.10 9.07
C ASP A 81 -12.42 9.11 7.62
N PRO A 82 -12.99 8.28 6.73
CA PRO A 82 -12.62 8.30 5.31
C PRO A 82 -12.95 9.65 4.66
N ASP A 83 -12.02 10.17 3.85
CA ASP A 83 -12.14 11.44 3.13
C ASP A 83 -12.86 11.22 1.79
N TYR A 84 -14.19 11.11 1.85
CA TYR A 84 -15.05 10.95 0.67
C TYR A 84 -14.86 12.07 -0.38
N PRO A 85 -14.81 13.37 -0.01
CA PRO A 85 -14.56 14.43 -0.97
C PRO A 85 -13.22 14.29 -1.70
N TYR A 86 -12.16 13.84 -1.01
CA TYR A 86 -10.86 13.63 -1.65
C TYR A 86 -10.94 12.61 -2.79
N VAL A 87 -11.75 11.55 -2.65
CA VAL A 87 -12.00 10.57 -3.72
C VAL A 87 -13.17 10.96 -4.64
N GLY A 88 -13.64 12.21 -4.61
CA GLY A 88 -14.71 12.68 -5.50
C GLY A 88 -16.11 12.15 -5.16
N ILE A 89 -16.37 11.90 -3.87
CA ILE A 89 -17.70 11.57 -3.34
C ILE A 89 -18.15 12.72 -2.44
N GLU A 90 -19.08 13.54 -2.92
CA GLU A 90 -19.59 14.70 -2.17
C GLU A 90 -20.73 14.34 -1.21
N GLU A 91 -21.57 13.39 -1.61
CA GLU A 91 -22.72 12.93 -0.83
C GLU A 91 -22.56 11.46 -0.47
N VAL A 92 -22.67 11.17 0.82
CA VAL A 92 -22.55 9.81 1.37
C VAL A 92 -23.85 9.47 2.08
N PRO A 93 -24.49 8.34 1.77
CA PRO A 93 -25.62 7.87 2.56
C PRO A 93 -25.15 7.61 4.00
N GLY A 94 -25.92 8.07 4.98
CA GLY A 94 -25.70 7.72 6.39
C GLY A 94 -26.14 6.28 6.66
N THR A 95 -25.37 5.31 6.17
CA THR A 95 -25.64 3.88 6.29
C THR A 95 -24.48 3.13 6.94
N ASP A 96 -24.84 2.15 7.76
CA ASP A 96 -23.91 1.18 8.34
C ASP A 96 -23.85 -0.13 7.53
N ASP A 97 -24.59 -0.23 6.42
CA ASP A 97 -24.60 -1.39 5.52
C ASP A 97 -23.62 -1.15 4.35
N PHE A 98 -22.58 -1.98 4.27
CA PHE A 98 -21.60 -1.90 3.18
C PHE A 98 -22.25 -2.05 1.80
N PHE A 99 -23.24 -2.93 1.63
CA PHE A 99 -23.86 -3.17 0.33
C PHE A 99 -24.80 -2.04 -0.08
N GLU A 100 -25.44 -1.35 0.87
CA GLU A 100 -26.17 -0.12 0.57
C GLU A 100 -25.20 0.94 0.03
N LEU A 101 -24.07 1.16 0.73
CA LEU A 101 -23.01 2.08 0.29
C LEU A 101 -22.43 1.67 -1.07
N PHE A 102 -22.13 0.39 -1.26
CA PHE A 102 -21.60 -0.13 -2.52
C PHE A 102 -22.58 0.10 -3.67
N ASN A 103 -23.85 -0.24 -3.51
CA ASN A 103 -24.84 -0.12 -4.57
C ASN A 103 -25.15 1.33 -4.95
N THR A 104 -25.18 2.23 -3.97
CA THR A 104 -25.59 3.63 -4.18
C THR A 104 -24.42 4.52 -4.59
N VAL A 105 -23.22 4.28 -4.06
CA VAL A 105 -22.06 5.15 -4.25
C VAL A 105 -21.00 4.51 -5.15
N PHE A 106 -20.54 3.30 -4.84
CA PHE A 106 -19.38 2.72 -5.51
C PHE A 106 -19.72 2.12 -6.88
N ALA A 107 -20.74 1.26 -6.96
CA ALA A 107 -21.11 0.54 -8.17
C ALA A 107 -21.29 1.45 -9.40
N PRO A 108 -22.04 2.59 -9.33
CA PRO A 108 -22.19 3.47 -10.48
C PRO A 108 -20.87 4.05 -11.02
N ARG A 109 -19.86 4.21 -10.15
CA ARG A 109 -18.54 4.75 -10.50
C ARG A 109 -17.61 3.71 -11.11
N LEU A 110 -17.91 2.42 -10.94
CA LEU A 110 -17.13 1.29 -11.42
C LEU A 110 -17.59 0.77 -12.79
N MET A 111 -18.76 1.18 -13.26
CA MET A 111 -19.37 0.76 -14.55
C MET A 111 -18.75 1.43 -15.80
N GLY A 112 -17.53 1.93 -15.69
CA GLY A 112 -16.80 2.62 -16.77
C GLY A 112 -16.22 1.68 -17.83
N THR A 113 -15.24 2.17 -18.60
CA THR A 113 -14.60 1.43 -19.70
C THR A 113 -13.97 0.10 -19.28
N LYS A 114 -13.38 0.06 -18.08
CA LYS A 114 -12.81 -1.16 -17.48
C LYS A 114 -13.85 -2.02 -16.75
N ASN A 115 -15.07 -1.51 -16.56
CA ASN A 115 -16.22 -2.15 -15.92
C ASN A 115 -15.88 -3.12 -14.77
N ARG A 116 -15.29 -2.60 -13.69
CA ARG A 116 -14.90 -3.39 -12.51
C ARG A 116 -16.07 -3.75 -11.60
N GLU A 117 -17.24 -3.14 -11.81
CA GLU A 117 -18.41 -3.30 -10.95
C GLU A 117 -18.78 -4.78 -10.70
N PRO A 118 -18.88 -5.65 -11.73
CA PRO A 118 -19.30 -7.03 -11.50
C PRO A 118 -18.25 -7.84 -10.74
N GLY A 119 -16.96 -7.54 -10.93
CA GLY A 119 -15.86 -8.19 -10.24
C GLY A 119 -15.87 -7.86 -8.75
N PHE A 120 -15.87 -6.56 -8.42
CA PHE A 120 -15.99 -6.10 -7.03
C PHE A 120 -17.27 -6.63 -6.36
N ARG A 121 -18.43 -6.57 -7.04
CA ARG A 121 -19.69 -7.08 -6.50
C ARG A 121 -19.56 -8.56 -6.11
N ARG A 122 -19.08 -9.41 -7.03
CA ARG A 122 -18.94 -10.84 -6.76
C ARG A 122 -17.91 -11.14 -5.69
N MET A 123 -16.83 -10.37 -5.63
CA MET A 123 -15.82 -10.47 -4.59
C MET A 123 -16.41 -10.17 -3.20
N PHE A 124 -17.12 -9.05 -3.04
CA PHE A 124 -17.71 -8.67 -1.76
C PHE A 124 -18.88 -9.58 -1.35
N GLU A 125 -19.74 -9.99 -2.29
CA GLU A 125 -20.81 -10.97 -2.03
C GLU A 125 -20.23 -12.27 -1.50
N ALA A 126 -19.19 -12.79 -2.16
CA ALA A 126 -18.53 -14.02 -1.71
C ALA A 126 -17.88 -13.86 -0.33
N LEU A 127 -17.29 -12.70 -0.04
CA LEU A 127 -16.67 -12.44 1.27
C LEU A 127 -17.73 -12.37 2.38
N ARG A 128 -18.87 -11.72 2.13
CA ARG A 128 -20.02 -11.69 3.06
C ARG A 128 -20.60 -13.09 3.29
N ASP A 129 -20.72 -13.89 2.22
CA ASP A 129 -21.29 -15.24 2.28
C ASP A 129 -20.44 -16.20 3.15
N LEU A 130 -19.16 -15.89 3.41
CA LEU A 130 -18.35 -16.64 4.37
C LEU A 130 -18.80 -16.47 5.83
N GLY A 131 -19.60 -15.44 6.15
CA GLY A 131 -20.17 -15.21 7.48
C GLY A 131 -19.11 -14.96 8.57
N LEU A 132 -17.98 -14.36 8.22
CA LEU A 132 -16.83 -14.16 9.11
C LEU A 132 -17.01 -12.92 9.96
N GLN A 133 -16.65 -13.00 11.25
CA GLN A 133 -16.71 -11.85 12.15
C GLN A 133 -15.57 -10.86 11.97
N ARG A 134 -14.43 -11.31 11.44
CA ARG A 134 -13.20 -10.51 11.30
C ARG A 134 -12.32 -11.05 10.16
N PRO A 135 -12.74 -10.87 8.90
CA PRO A 135 -11.99 -11.37 7.75
C PRO A 135 -10.61 -10.70 7.65
N LEU A 136 -9.61 -11.44 7.19
CA LEU A 136 -8.29 -10.91 6.84
C LEU A 136 -8.21 -10.62 5.34
N ILE A 137 -8.02 -9.35 5.00
CA ILE A 137 -7.95 -8.84 3.64
C ILE A 137 -6.54 -8.34 3.37
N LEU A 138 -5.95 -8.74 2.24
CA LEU A 138 -4.67 -8.25 1.74
C LEU A 138 -4.84 -7.68 0.34
N GLU A 139 -4.24 -6.52 0.09
CA GLU A 139 -4.15 -5.86 -1.21
C GLU A 139 -2.69 -5.61 -1.59
N SER A 140 -2.36 -5.80 -2.87
CA SER A 140 -1.17 -5.22 -3.50
C SER A 140 -1.59 -4.17 -4.52
N GLY A 141 -0.96 -2.98 -4.48
CA GLY A 141 -1.35 -1.79 -5.24
C GLY A 141 -2.33 -0.92 -4.46
N CYS A 142 -1.92 0.31 -4.14
CA CYS A 142 -2.74 1.26 -3.38
C CYS A 142 -3.53 2.20 -4.30
N LEU A 143 -4.54 2.86 -3.73
CA LEU A 143 -5.17 4.05 -4.30
C LEU A 143 -4.10 5.09 -4.64
N ARG A 144 -3.93 5.38 -5.93
CA ARG A 144 -2.92 6.30 -6.46
C ARG A 144 -3.48 7.65 -6.86
N VAL A 145 -4.45 7.67 -7.78
CA VAL A 145 -5.05 8.92 -8.29
C VAL A 145 -6.44 9.07 -7.69
N PRO A 146 -6.65 9.94 -6.71
CA PRO A 146 -7.94 10.08 -6.04
C PRO A 146 -9.02 10.56 -7.02
N GLY A 147 -10.20 9.96 -6.96
CA GLY A 147 -11.32 10.28 -7.85
C GLY A 147 -11.24 9.67 -9.27
N ASN A 148 -10.15 8.99 -9.61
CA ASN A 148 -10.02 8.28 -10.90
C ASN A 148 -10.73 6.91 -10.89
N TRP A 149 -12.04 6.89 -10.61
CA TRP A 149 -12.82 5.66 -10.49
C TRP A 149 -12.86 4.84 -11.79
N ALA A 150 -13.03 5.49 -12.93
CA ALA A 150 -13.11 4.82 -14.23
C ALA A 150 -11.77 4.16 -14.64
N GLY A 151 -10.64 4.77 -14.26
CA GLY A 151 -9.30 4.28 -14.59
C GLY A 151 -8.75 3.29 -13.56
N ASP A 152 -8.71 3.71 -12.29
CA ASP A 152 -8.00 3.03 -11.20
C ASP A 152 -8.94 2.28 -10.25
N GLY A 153 -10.26 2.49 -10.33
CA GLY A 153 -11.24 1.75 -9.52
C GLY A 153 -11.26 2.07 -8.01
N GLN A 154 -10.21 2.70 -7.47
CA GLN A 154 -10.07 3.11 -6.06
C GLN A 154 -10.14 1.93 -5.06
N SER A 155 -9.64 0.74 -5.42
CA SER A 155 -9.79 -0.52 -4.66
C SER A 155 -9.54 -0.38 -3.16
N THR A 156 -8.46 0.28 -2.74
CA THR A 156 -8.12 0.50 -1.33
C THR A 156 -9.25 1.19 -0.56
N PHE A 157 -9.93 2.16 -1.17
CA PHE A 157 -11.03 2.89 -0.53
C PHE A 157 -12.29 2.03 -0.39
N LEU A 158 -12.57 1.15 -1.36
CA LEU A 158 -13.68 0.18 -1.26
C LEU A 158 -13.40 -0.86 -0.17
N LEU A 159 -12.15 -1.36 -0.11
CA LEU A 159 -11.72 -2.33 0.88
C LEU A 159 -11.67 -1.71 2.29
N ASP A 160 -11.27 -0.44 2.43
CA ASP A 160 -11.38 0.32 3.68
C ASP A 160 -12.84 0.42 4.15
N ALA A 161 -13.76 0.78 3.25
CA ALA A 161 -15.18 0.84 3.56
C ALA A 161 -15.72 -0.52 4.02
N TYR A 162 -15.35 -1.62 3.36
CA TYR A 162 -15.70 -2.96 3.79
C TYR A 162 -15.10 -3.28 5.16
N ALA A 163 -13.81 -2.98 5.38
CA ALA A 163 -13.14 -3.25 6.64
C ALA A 163 -13.75 -2.48 7.82
N ARG A 164 -14.17 -1.24 7.59
CA ARG A 164 -14.83 -0.39 8.59
C ARG A 164 -16.23 -0.86 8.94
N LEU A 165 -17.04 -1.22 7.95
CA LEU A 165 -18.45 -1.58 8.14
C LEU A 165 -18.63 -3.05 8.56
N GLU A 166 -17.78 -3.94 8.06
CA GLU A 166 -17.87 -5.39 8.30
C GLU A 166 -16.80 -5.91 9.27
N GLY A 167 -15.95 -5.03 9.82
CA GLY A 167 -14.99 -5.36 10.87
C GLY A 167 -13.78 -6.18 10.40
N ALA A 168 -13.30 -5.99 9.16
CA ALA A 168 -12.14 -6.69 8.64
C ALA A 168 -10.80 -6.18 9.19
N ASP A 169 -9.78 -7.04 9.19
CA ASP A 169 -8.38 -6.63 9.25
C ASP A 169 -7.88 -6.45 7.82
N PHE A 170 -7.44 -5.23 7.46
CA PHE A 170 -7.09 -4.90 6.09
C PHE A 170 -5.67 -4.33 5.99
N PHE A 171 -4.82 -5.00 5.21
CA PHE A 171 -3.49 -4.53 4.84
C PHE A 171 -3.44 -4.20 3.35
N SER A 172 -2.93 -3.02 3.02
CA SER A 172 -2.68 -2.60 1.64
C SER A 172 -1.23 -2.20 1.49
N VAL A 173 -0.58 -2.72 0.44
CA VAL A 173 0.86 -2.60 0.22
C VAL A 173 1.15 -1.97 -1.12
N ASP A 174 2.03 -0.98 -1.13
CA ASP A 174 2.55 -0.37 -2.34
C ASP A 174 4.01 0.05 -2.12
N ASN A 175 4.82 0.03 -3.18
CA ASN A 175 6.23 0.46 -3.13
C ASN A 175 6.40 1.94 -3.49
N ASN A 176 5.34 2.59 -3.99
CA ASN A 176 5.32 4.00 -4.30
C ASN A 176 4.85 4.79 -3.07
N PRO A 177 5.70 5.66 -2.49
CA PRO A 177 5.31 6.52 -1.37
C PRO A 177 4.12 7.43 -1.68
N GLU A 178 3.98 7.90 -2.92
CA GLU A 178 2.86 8.78 -3.30
C GLU A 178 1.51 8.06 -3.26
N SER A 179 1.46 6.80 -3.72
CA SER A 179 0.25 5.96 -3.62
C SER A 179 -0.10 5.70 -2.15
N VAL A 180 0.90 5.38 -1.31
CA VAL A 180 0.68 5.15 0.12
C VAL A 180 0.18 6.42 0.81
N ASP A 181 0.73 7.59 0.47
CA ASP A 181 0.31 8.87 1.04
C ASP A 181 -1.10 9.26 0.57
N SER A 182 -1.43 9.01 -0.70
CA SER A 182 -2.79 9.21 -1.22
C SER A 182 -3.80 8.31 -0.51
N ALA A 183 -3.50 7.02 -0.39
CA ALA A 183 -4.34 6.07 0.35
C ALA A 183 -4.47 6.47 1.83
N ARG A 184 -3.41 6.97 2.47
CA ARG A 184 -3.44 7.43 3.87
C ARG A 184 -4.35 8.63 4.08
N ARG A 185 -4.42 9.52 3.09
CA ARG A 185 -5.32 10.66 3.11
C ARG A 185 -6.77 10.23 2.88
N ALA A 186 -6.99 9.28 1.96
CA ALA A 186 -8.32 8.85 1.58
C ALA A 186 -8.99 7.96 2.64
N CYS A 187 -8.26 6.96 3.15
CA CYS A 187 -8.83 5.85 3.91
C CYS A 187 -8.91 6.15 5.41
N SER A 188 -9.77 5.40 6.09
CA SER A 188 -9.86 5.45 7.55
C SER A 188 -8.67 4.77 8.25
N ASP A 189 -8.58 4.94 9.56
CA ASP A 189 -7.59 4.24 10.41
C ASP A 189 -7.76 2.70 10.42
N ARG A 190 -8.79 2.15 9.75
CA ARG A 190 -8.98 0.71 9.57
C ARG A 190 -8.06 0.10 8.52
N THR A 191 -7.42 0.91 7.69
CA THR A 191 -6.48 0.44 6.67
C THR A 191 -5.04 0.47 7.19
N GLN A 192 -4.38 -0.69 7.22
CA GLN A 192 -2.97 -0.81 7.54
C GLN A 192 -2.14 -0.64 6.25
N LEU A 193 -1.69 0.58 6.01
CA LEU A 193 -0.88 0.92 4.84
C LEU A 193 0.60 0.59 5.05
N ILE A 194 1.21 -0.10 4.10
CA ILE A 194 2.62 -0.52 4.14
C ILE A 194 3.35 -0.02 2.89
N LEU A 195 4.33 0.84 3.10
CA LEU A 195 5.28 1.25 2.05
C LEU A 195 6.40 0.21 1.94
N ASN A 196 6.28 -0.72 1.00
CA ASN A 196 7.29 -1.76 0.75
C ASN A 196 7.07 -2.47 -0.60
N ASP A 197 8.04 -3.27 -1.02
CA ASP A 197 7.80 -4.33 -2.00
C ASP A 197 6.74 -5.31 -1.47
N SER A 198 5.75 -5.63 -2.30
CA SER A 198 4.60 -6.45 -1.91
C SER A 198 4.97 -7.90 -1.63
N VAL A 199 5.93 -8.49 -2.35
CA VAL A 199 6.40 -9.85 -2.07
C VAL A 199 7.06 -9.90 -0.69
N ALA A 200 7.95 -8.96 -0.39
CA ALA A 200 8.61 -8.87 0.92
C ALA A 200 7.61 -8.59 2.06
N ALA A 201 6.64 -7.71 1.83
CA ALA A 201 5.57 -7.42 2.79
C ALA A 201 4.70 -8.66 3.05
N PHE A 202 4.28 -9.37 1.99
CA PHE A 202 3.44 -10.56 2.12
C PHE A 202 4.16 -11.71 2.84
N ILE A 203 5.47 -11.91 2.64
CA ILE A 203 6.27 -12.85 3.44
C ILE A 203 6.21 -12.49 4.93
N THR A 204 6.35 -11.20 5.24
CA THR A 204 6.32 -10.71 6.63
C THR A 204 4.93 -10.90 7.25
N ILE A 205 3.88 -10.55 6.50
CA ILE A 205 2.48 -10.75 6.91
C ILE A 205 2.18 -12.24 7.11
N ALA A 206 2.63 -13.12 6.21
CA ALA A 206 2.48 -14.58 6.32
C ALA A 206 3.06 -15.10 7.64
N SER A 207 4.22 -14.59 8.05
CA SER A 207 4.88 -14.94 9.30
C SER A 207 4.08 -14.44 10.53
N ILE A 208 3.64 -13.17 10.51
CA ILE A 208 2.91 -12.57 11.64
C ILE A 208 1.52 -13.19 11.81
N CYS A 209 0.85 -13.48 10.70
CA CYS A 209 -0.50 -14.04 10.67
C CYS A 209 -0.50 -15.58 10.58
N GLN A 210 0.60 -16.23 10.95
CA GLN A 210 0.69 -17.69 10.98
C GLN A 210 -0.49 -18.30 11.74
N GLY A 211 -1.13 -19.30 11.14
CA GLY A 211 -2.31 -19.97 11.69
C GLY A 211 -3.64 -19.35 11.25
N ARG A 212 -3.67 -18.10 10.80
CA ARG A 212 -4.86 -17.50 10.16
C ARG A 212 -5.04 -18.00 8.73
N ARG A 213 -6.17 -17.60 8.13
CA ARG A 213 -6.44 -17.70 6.69
C ARG A 213 -6.52 -16.27 6.16
N VAL A 214 -6.01 -16.02 4.97
CA VAL A 214 -6.37 -14.82 4.20
C VAL A 214 -7.72 -15.07 3.55
N ASP A 215 -8.70 -14.25 3.86
CA ASP A 215 -10.07 -14.42 3.38
C ASP A 215 -10.29 -13.75 2.03
N LEU A 216 -9.59 -12.63 1.79
CA LEU A 216 -9.50 -11.98 0.48
C LEU A 216 -8.05 -11.58 0.18
N LEU A 217 -7.56 -11.98 -0.99
CA LEU A 217 -6.33 -11.50 -1.61
C LEU A 217 -6.69 -10.74 -2.89
N TYR A 218 -6.50 -9.42 -2.90
CA TYR A 218 -6.69 -8.56 -4.08
C TYR A 218 -5.32 -8.20 -4.66
N LEU A 219 -5.09 -8.55 -5.92
CA LEU A 219 -3.81 -8.44 -6.61
C LEU A 219 -3.92 -7.42 -7.76
N ASP A 220 -3.27 -6.27 -7.60
CA ASP A 220 -3.32 -5.17 -8.56
C ASP A 220 -2.03 -4.32 -8.57
N SER A 221 -0.91 -4.87 -8.09
CA SER A 221 0.39 -4.21 -8.24
C SER A 221 0.88 -4.32 -9.70
N PHE A 222 2.09 -3.80 -9.97
CA PHE A 222 2.82 -3.94 -11.24
C PHE A 222 1.95 -3.76 -12.50
N ASP A 223 1.91 -2.53 -13.02
CA ASP A 223 1.16 -2.16 -14.23
C ASP A 223 1.36 -3.15 -15.38
N LEU A 224 0.25 -3.56 -16.00
CA LEU A 224 0.28 -4.49 -17.14
C LEU A 224 0.78 -3.76 -18.38
N ASP A 225 1.87 -4.26 -18.96
CA ASP A 225 2.27 -3.94 -20.33
C ASP A 225 1.59 -4.92 -21.29
N PRO A 226 0.68 -4.48 -22.18
CA PRO A 226 0.02 -5.36 -23.14
C PRO A 226 0.98 -6.00 -24.16
N ASP A 227 2.12 -5.36 -24.42
CA ASP A 227 3.12 -5.86 -25.38
C ASP A 227 4.09 -6.85 -24.71
N ASP A 228 4.25 -6.78 -23.39
CA ASP A 228 5.00 -7.74 -22.58
C ASP A 228 4.31 -8.03 -21.23
N PRO A 229 3.28 -8.89 -21.19
CA PRO A 229 2.51 -9.14 -19.97
C PRO A 229 3.23 -10.04 -18.96
N ALA A 230 4.32 -10.70 -19.36
CA ALA A 230 4.97 -11.75 -18.58
C ALA A 230 5.59 -11.26 -17.26
N PRO A 231 6.27 -10.09 -17.18
CA PRO A 231 6.82 -9.56 -15.94
C PRO A 231 5.75 -9.33 -14.86
N SER A 232 4.63 -8.72 -15.25
CA SER A 232 3.52 -8.47 -14.33
C SER A 232 2.90 -9.80 -13.86
N ALA A 233 2.64 -10.74 -14.76
CA ALA A 233 2.14 -12.06 -14.38
C ALA A 233 3.09 -12.82 -13.43
N ALA A 234 4.40 -12.73 -13.66
CA ALA A 234 5.43 -13.32 -12.80
C ALA A 234 5.53 -12.63 -11.43
N HIS A 235 5.29 -11.32 -11.36
CA HIS A 235 5.23 -10.59 -10.09
C HIS A 235 4.04 -11.05 -9.22
N HIS A 236 2.84 -11.06 -9.77
CA HIS A 236 1.64 -11.51 -9.05
C HIS A 236 1.74 -12.99 -8.63
N ALA A 237 2.36 -13.84 -9.45
CA ALA A 237 2.67 -15.21 -9.05
C ALA A 237 3.59 -15.27 -7.81
N ARG A 238 4.61 -14.41 -7.73
CA ARG A 238 5.49 -14.33 -6.55
C ARG A 238 4.75 -13.80 -5.32
N GLU A 239 3.85 -12.84 -5.47
CA GLU A 239 2.99 -12.36 -4.38
C GLU A 239 2.09 -13.49 -3.83
N PHE A 240 1.48 -14.27 -4.72
CA PHE A 240 0.68 -15.42 -4.31
C PHE A 240 1.51 -16.48 -3.57
N GLU A 241 2.70 -16.82 -4.08
CA GLU A 241 3.58 -17.78 -3.40
C GLU A 241 4.06 -17.26 -2.03
N ALA A 242 4.32 -15.96 -1.91
CA ALA A 242 4.71 -15.32 -0.65
C ALA A 242 3.65 -15.48 0.45
N ILE A 243 2.36 -15.48 0.09
CA ILE A 243 1.25 -15.63 1.03
C ILE A 243 0.64 -17.05 1.03
N ARG A 244 1.22 -17.99 0.28
CA ARG A 244 0.63 -19.32 0.02
C ARG A 244 0.26 -20.08 1.28
N SER A 245 1.02 -19.94 2.35
CA SER A 245 0.78 -20.60 3.64
C SER A 245 -0.53 -20.16 4.33
N LEU A 246 -1.05 -18.98 3.98
CA LEU A 246 -2.32 -18.45 4.49
C LEU A 246 -3.50 -18.71 3.55
N VAL A 247 -3.25 -19.14 2.30
CA VAL A 247 -4.30 -19.47 1.32
C VAL A 247 -4.85 -20.86 1.61
N LYS A 248 -6.11 -20.92 2.06
CA LYS A 248 -6.82 -22.16 2.45
C LYS A 248 -8.18 -22.23 1.77
N SER A 249 -8.88 -23.35 1.93
CA SER A 249 -10.27 -23.47 1.49
C SER A 249 -11.12 -22.30 2.01
N GLY A 250 -11.90 -21.70 1.11
CA GLY A 250 -12.69 -20.50 1.33
C GLY A 250 -11.98 -19.18 1.00
N THR A 251 -10.65 -19.15 0.83
CA THR A 251 -9.93 -17.92 0.43
C THR A 251 -10.44 -17.43 -0.93
N ILE A 252 -10.78 -16.15 -1.01
CA ILE A 252 -11.15 -15.46 -2.24
C ILE A 252 -9.91 -14.78 -2.80
N ILE A 253 -9.68 -14.93 -4.11
CA ILE A 253 -8.56 -14.32 -4.82
C ILE A 253 -9.13 -13.52 -5.97
N CYS A 254 -8.81 -12.23 -6.02
CA CYS A 254 -9.17 -11.32 -7.08
C CYS A 254 -7.89 -10.81 -7.75
N VAL A 255 -7.83 -10.87 -9.08
CA VAL A 255 -6.74 -10.28 -9.87
C VAL A 255 -7.34 -9.24 -10.82
N ASP A 256 -6.85 -8.01 -10.74
CA ASP A 256 -7.20 -6.92 -11.67
C ASP A 256 -6.48 -7.10 -13.02
N ASP A 257 -6.89 -6.36 -14.06
CA ASP A 257 -6.30 -6.45 -15.40
C ASP A 257 -6.19 -7.89 -15.97
N PHE A 258 -7.16 -8.75 -15.67
CA PHE A 258 -7.19 -10.14 -16.17
C PHE A 258 -7.66 -10.21 -17.63
N ARG A 259 -8.68 -9.43 -18.01
CA ARG A 259 -9.11 -9.26 -19.41
C ARG A 259 -9.00 -7.80 -19.82
N VAL A 260 -8.04 -7.51 -20.69
CA VAL A 260 -7.77 -6.15 -21.19
C VAL A 260 -7.83 -6.17 -22.71
N GLY A 261 -8.88 -5.58 -23.29
CA GLY A 261 -9.16 -5.71 -24.72
C GLY A 261 -9.36 -7.18 -25.11
N ASP A 262 -8.62 -7.64 -26.12
CA ASP A 262 -8.64 -9.04 -26.56
C ASP A 262 -7.71 -9.96 -25.73
N MET A 263 -6.89 -9.39 -24.83
CA MET A 263 -5.99 -10.15 -23.97
C MET A 263 -6.77 -10.87 -22.87
N VAL A 264 -6.42 -12.15 -22.64
CA VAL A 264 -6.92 -12.96 -21.53
C VAL A 264 -5.73 -13.47 -20.71
N GLY A 265 -5.82 -13.34 -19.39
CA GLY A 265 -4.77 -13.71 -18.46
C GLY A 265 -4.18 -12.48 -17.78
N GLY A 266 -3.63 -11.56 -18.57
CA GLY A 266 -3.00 -10.32 -18.08
C GLY A 266 -2.13 -10.57 -16.84
N LYS A 267 -2.37 -9.79 -15.78
CA LYS A 267 -1.70 -9.94 -14.47
C LYS A 267 -1.86 -11.33 -13.85
N GLY A 268 -2.96 -12.01 -14.12
CA GLY A 268 -3.33 -13.29 -13.51
C GLY A 268 -3.00 -14.54 -14.32
N ALA A 269 -2.26 -14.45 -15.44
CA ALA A 269 -2.03 -15.59 -16.32
C ALA A 269 -1.41 -16.81 -15.60
N LEU A 270 -0.42 -16.58 -14.74
CA LEU A 270 0.22 -17.64 -13.94
C LEU A 270 -0.62 -18.04 -12.71
N ILE A 271 -1.38 -17.09 -12.14
CA ILE A 271 -2.32 -17.38 -11.04
C ILE A 271 -3.42 -18.32 -11.51
N GLU A 272 -3.94 -18.16 -12.74
CA GLU A 272 -4.97 -19.03 -13.28
C GLU A 272 -4.55 -20.50 -13.31
N ALA A 273 -3.29 -20.78 -13.66
CA ALA A 273 -2.75 -22.15 -13.62
C ALA A 273 -2.79 -22.72 -12.20
N ARG A 274 -2.37 -21.95 -11.19
CA ARG A 274 -2.46 -22.33 -9.77
C ARG A 274 -3.89 -22.57 -9.31
N MET A 275 -4.82 -21.71 -9.73
CA MET A 275 -6.24 -21.85 -9.38
C MET A 275 -6.84 -23.13 -9.96
N ARG A 276 -6.43 -23.54 -11.17
CA ARG A 276 -6.83 -24.83 -11.77
C ARG A 276 -6.25 -26.02 -10.99
N GLU A 277 -4.96 -25.97 -10.61
CA GLU A 277 -4.33 -26.99 -9.77
C GLU A 277 -5.04 -27.17 -8.42
N MET A 278 -5.52 -26.07 -7.85
CA MET A 278 -6.26 -26.05 -6.57
C MET A 278 -7.75 -26.36 -6.73
N ASN A 279 -8.24 -26.65 -7.95
CA ASN A 279 -9.66 -26.82 -8.26
C ASN A 279 -10.54 -25.67 -7.72
N ALA A 280 -10.01 -24.45 -7.76
CA ALA A 280 -10.69 -23.26 -7.28
C ALA A 280 -11.93 -22.98 -8.12
N ARG A 281 -13.02 -22.57 -7.46
CA ARG A 281 -14.26 -22.19 -8.13
C ARG A 281 -14.10 -20.79 -8.71
N VAL A 282 -14.37 -20.63 -10.01
CA VAL A 282 -14.50 -19.30 -10.62
C VAL A 282 -15.82 -18.66 -10.15
N LEU A 283 -15.72 -17.45 -9.59
CA LEU A 283 -16.86 -16.64 -9.16
C LEU A 283 -17.21 -15.54 -10.17
N HIS A 284 -16.19 -14.98 -10.81
CA HIS A 284 -16.31 -13.98 -11.86
C HIS A 284 -15.16 -14.10 -12.85
N ASP A 285 -15.42 -13.84 -14.13
CA ASP A 285 -14.42 -13.83 -15.21
C ASP A 285 -14.73 -12.65 -16.15
N GLY A 286 -14.06 -11.52 -15.91
CA GLY A 286 -14.22 -10.27 -16.63
C GLY A 286 -12.90 -9.50 -16.64
N TYR A 287 -12.97 -8.17 -16.58
CA TYR A 287 -11.77 -7.33 -16.42
C TYR A 287 -10.99 -7.75 -15.17
N GLN A 288 -11.71 -7.96 -14.07
CA GLN A 288 -11.22 -8.69 -12.90
C GLN A 288 -11.56 -10.17 -13.03
N LYS A 289 -10.69 -11.04 -12.52
CA LYS A 289 -11.03 -12.45 -12.32
C LYS A 289 -11.00 -12.82 -10.86
N VAL A 290 -12.07 -13.48 -10.43
CA VAL A 290 -12.32 -13.80 -9.02
C VAL A 290 -12.49 -15.30 -8.87
N TRP A 291 -11.72 -15.90 -7.97
CA TRP A 291 -11.79 -17.30 -7.60
C TRP A 291 -12.08 -17.46 -6.10
N GLN A 292 -12.64 -18.61 -5.75
CA GLN A 292 -12.69 -19.11 -4.38
C GLN A 292 -12.01 -20.47 -4.30
N VAL A 293 -10.99 -20.57 -3.45
CA VAL A 293 -10.26 -21.82 -3.19
C VAL A 293 -11.19 -22.83 -2.54
N ARG A 294 -11.13 -24.09 -2.99
CA ARG A 294 -11.91 -25.21 -2.44
C ARG A 294 -11.14 -26.03 -1.42
#